data_AF-A0A9N9Q1M9-F1
#
_entry.id   AF-A0A9N9Q1M9-F1
#
_cell.length_a   1.000
_cell.length_b   1.000
_cell.length_c   1.000
_cell.angle_alpha   90.00
_cell.angle_beta   90.00
_cell.angle_gamma   90.00
#
_symmetry.space_group_name_H-M   'P 1'
#
loop_
_entity.id
_entity.type
_entity.pdbx_description
1 polymer ?
#
loop_
_entity_poly.entity_id
_entity_poly.type
_entity_poly.pdbx_seq_one_letter_code
_entity_poly.pdbx_strand_id
1 'polypeptide(L)'
;MREVILGGRESRNYNFVQYEPLIWGASEQGLRSLTSLCGYVPTGGRARVPAAPFPSGVRSINELCGISAQFGGGHGIAQRVIGLQKESDGGVWREENSSHFEIDGPGGEYLNEISVNLSNKPPNGLKLRTNRNREFIWGDHQTGVWETFQAPEGEIIVGMILTFGKGVGRLIGNNKYTRTKMRSLSALTMPLGIADGD
;
A
#
# COMPACT_ATOMS: atom_id res chain seq x y z
N MET A 1 -0.29 4.46 20.32
CA MET A 1 -0.26 3.90 18.96
C MET A 1 0.21 2.47 19.04
N ARG A 2 -0.52 1.54 18.44
CA ARG A 2 -0.20 0.10 18.39
C ARG A 2 0.13 -0.29 16.95
N GLU A 3 1.11 -1.16 16.78
CA GLU A 3 1.45 -1.77 15.48
C GLU A 3 0.93 -3.21 15.43
N VAL A 4 0.33 -3.60 14.29
CA VAL A 4 -0.03 -4.99 13.99
C VAL A 4 0.53 -5.36 12.63
N ILE A 5 1.37 -6.40 12.58
CA ILE A 5 2.04 -6.87 11.36
C ILE A 5 1.07 -7.71 10.53
N LEU A 6 0.94 -7.39 9.24
CA LEU A 6 0.09 -8.07 8.26
C LEU A 6 0.94 -8.50 7.06
N GLY A 7 1.15 -9.81 6.91
CA GLY A 7 2.03 -10.32 5.86
C GLY A 7 3.50 -9.92 6.06
N GLY A 8 4.30 -10.85 6.58
CA GLY A 8 5.73 -10.69 6.74
C GLY A 8 6.30 -11.86 7.51
N ARG A 9 6.93 -12.82 6.82
CA ARG A 9 7.81 -13.80 7.48
C ARG A 9 9.23 -13.30 7.30
N GLU A 10 9.96 -13.13 8.41
CA GLU A 10 11.41 -12.93 8.40
C GLU A 10 12.04 -14.01 7.52
N SER A 11 12.51 -13.61 6.34
CA SER A 11 13.39 -14.42 5.53
C SER A 11 14.76 -13.77 5.62
N ARG A 12 15.70 -14.48 6.24
CA ARG A 12 17.03 -14.02 6.68
C ARG A 12 17.97 -13.49 5.59
N ASN A 13 17.50 -13.18 4.38
CA ASN A 13 18.37 -12.75 3.27
C ASN A 13 17.61 -11.93 2.20
N TYR A 14 17.07 -10.77 2.58
CA TYR A 14 16.74 -9.74 1.59
C TYR A 14 17.39 -8.43 2.01
N ASN A 15 18.16 -7.83 1.11
CA ASN A 15 18.76 -6.50 1.24
C ASN A 15 17.74 -5.55 1.89
N PHE A 16 18.06 -5.08 3.09
CA PHE A 16 17.17 -4.28 3.93
C PHE A 16 16.63 -3.09 3.13
N VAL A 17 15.31 -2.99 3.03
CA VAL A 17 14.66 -1.74 2.59
C VAL A 17 14.02 -1.10 3.81
N GLN A 18 14.18 0.21 3.92
CA GLN A 18 13.68 0.99 5.03
C GLN A 18 12.18 0.78 5.21
N TYR A 19 11.77 0.52 6.46
CA TYR A 19 10.38 0.60 6.89
C TYR A 19 9.99 2.07 6.89
N GLU A 20 9.01 2.44 6.10
CA GLU A 20 8.54 3.83 6.02
C GLU A 20 7.09 3.91 6.54
N PRO A 21 6.84 4.64 7.63
CA PRO A 21 5.49 4.85 8.13
C PRO A 21 4.76 5.90 7.26
N LEU A 22 3.54 5.58 6.84
CA LEU A 22 2.57 6.50 6.30
C LEU A 22 1.47 6.69 7.36
N ILE A 23 1.54 7.78 8.10
CA ILE A 23 0.61 8.12 9.19
C ILE A 23 -0.27 9.27 8.71
N TRP A 24 -1.58 9.11 8.84
CA TRP A 24 -2.58 10.15 8.54
C TRP A 24 -3.40 10.59 9.75
N GLY A 25 -3.59 9.72 10.75
CA GLY A 25 -4.51 9.94 11.87
C GLY A 25 -3.84 10.11 13.23
N ALA A 26 -2.72 10.85 13.34
CA ALA A 26 -2.06 11.04 14.64
C ALA A 26 -2.88 11.84 15.67
N SER A 27 -3.99 12.45 15.21
CA SER A 27 -5.01 13.14 15.99
C SER A 27 -6.36 13.05 15.26
N GLU A 28 -7.46 13.42 15.91
CA GLU A 28 -8.77 13.55 15.24
C GLU A 28 -8.72 14.52 14.05
N GLN A 29 -8.02 15.66 14.22
CA GLN A 29 -7.82 16.62 13.13
C GLN A 29 -7.03 16.00 11.97
N GLY A 30 -5.97 15.23 12.28
CA GLY A 30 -5.21 14.50 11.28
C GLY A 30 -6.09 13.52 10.51
N LEU A 31 -6.89 12.73 11.23
CA LEU A 31 -7.81 11.78 10.61
C LEU A 31 -8.81 12.48 9.68
N ARG A 32 -9.40 13.60 10.13
CA ARG A 32 -10.33 14.41 9.34
C ARG A 32 -9.68 15.12 8.16
N SER A 33 -8.36 15.25 8.18
CA SER A 33 -7.64 15.88 7.09
C SER A 33 -7.32 14.92 5.94
N LEU A 34 -7.41 13.60 6.12
CA LEU A 34 -7.13 12.66 5.03
C LEU A 34 -8.18 12.79 3.92
N THR A 35 -7.75 13.18 2.72
CA THR A 35 -8.65 13.36 1.57
C THR A 35 -8.47 12.29 0.50
N SER A 36 -7.28 11.72 0.37
CA SER A 36 -7.02 10.69 -0.63
C SER A 36 -5.84 9.81 -0.26
N LEU A 37 -5.93 8.53 -0.60
CA LEU A 37 -4.80 7.61 -0.66
C LEU A 37 -4.56 7.22 -2.11
N CYS A 38 -3.33 7.34 -2.58
CA CYS A 38 -2.98 7.05 -3.95
C CYS A 38 -1.89 5.99 -4.03
N GLY A 39 -2.19 4.87 -4.69
CA GLY A 39 -1.24 3.79 -4.94
C GLY A 39 -0.64 3.90 -6.33
N TYR A 40 0.68 3.76 -6.41
CA TYR A 40 1.40 3.67 -7.67
C TYR A 40 1.48 2.20 -8.11
N VAL A 41 0.76 1.88 -9.18
CA VAL A 41 0.63 0.53 -9.74
C VAL A 41 0.96 0.63 -11.24
N PRO A 42 2.22 0.38 -11.65
CA PRO A 42 2.64 0.49 -13.04
C PRO A 42 1.83 -0.45 -13.94
N THR A 43 0.95 0.11 -14.77
CA THR A 43 0.19 -0.66 -15.75
C THR A 43 1.01 -0.77 -17.05
N GLY A 44 1.02 -1.94 -17.67
CA GLY A 44 1.63 -2.12 -19.00
C GLY A 44 3.08 -2.63 -19.05
N GLY A 45 3.68 -3.01 -17.93
CA GLY A 45 4.94 -3.76 -17.98
C GLY A 45 4.73 -5.16 -18.58
N ARG A 46 5.50 -5.51 -19.61
CA ARG A 46 5.55 -6.88 -20.16
C ARG A 46 6.69 -7.65 -19.50
N ALA A 47 6.39 -8.53 -18.56
CA ALA A 47 7.39 -9.50 -18.10
C ALA A 47 7.38 -10.72 -19.03
N ARG A 48 8.48 -10.99 -19.75
CA ARG A 48 8.70 -12.31 -20.37
C ARG A 48 9.09 -13.29 -19.28
N VAL A 49 8.21 -14.25 -18.99
CA VAL A 49 8.53 -15.38 -18.13
C VAL A 49 9.41 -16.35 -18.94
N PRO A 50 10.60 -16.77 -18.45
CA PRO A 50 11.34 -17.88 -19.06
C PRO A 50 10.43 -19.10 -19.12
N ALA A 51 10.30 -19.71 -20.30
CA ALA A 51 9.43 -20.85 -20.50
C ALA A 51 9.90 -22.05 -19.68
N ALA A 52 9.25 -22.29 -18.54
CA ALA A 52 8.93 -23.59 -17.93
C ALA A 52 8.68 -23.40 -16.41
N PRO A 53 7.64 -24.04 -15.83
CA PRO A 53 6.70 -24.96 -16.46
C PRO A 53 5.48 -24.26 -17.09
N PHE A 54 5.44 -22.93 -17.13
CA PHE A 54 4.29 -22.17 -17.65
C PHE A 54 4.56 -21.61 -19.06
N PRO A 55 3.55 -21.57 -19.95
CA PRO A 55 3.68 -20.96 -21.27
C PRO A 55 4.14 -19.51 -21.12
N SER A 56 4.99 -19.05 -22.04
CA SER A 56 5.45 -17.67 -22.09
C SER A 56 4.24 -16.73 -22.27
N GLY A 57 3.72 -16.22 -21.16
CA GLY A 57 2.57 -15.31 -21.14
C GLY A 57 3.01 -13.88 -20.89
N VAL A 58 2.35 -12.93 -21.55
CA VAL A 58 2.37 -11.52 -21.15
C VAL A 58 1.48 -11.40 -19.93
N ARG A 59 2.06 -11.18 -18.75
CA ARG A 59 1.28 -10.85 -17.54
C ARG A 59 1.26 -9.33 -17.34
N SER A 60 0.08 -8.78 -17.15
CA SER A 60 -0.09 -7.42 -16.63
C SER A 60 0.56 -7.34 -15.25
N ILE A 61 1.37 -6.32 -15.05
CA ILE A 61 2.00 -6.05 -13.76
C ILE A 61 1.01 -5.24 -12.94
N ASN A 62 0.47 -5.86 -11.88
CA ASN A 62 -0.42 -5.22 -10.91
C ASN A 62 0.27 -5.25 -9.55
N GLU A 63 1.40 -4.57 -9.43
CA GLU A 63 2.20 -4.56 -8.19
C GLU A 63 2.18 -3.15 -7.59
N LEU A 64 1.84 -3.04 -6.30
CA LEU A 64 1.93 -1.78 -5.58
C LEU A 64 3.41 -1.47 -5.30
N CYS A 65 3.88 -0.36 -5.87
CA CYS A 65 5.28 0.05 -5.85
C CYS A 65 5.55 1.28 -4.94
N GLY A 66 4.49 2.02 -4.61
CA GLY A 66 4.50 3.14 -3.69
C GLY A 66 3.08 3.54 -3.33
N ILE A 67 2.93 4.29 -2.23
CA ILE A 67 1.65 4.84 -1.79
C ILE A 67 1.87 6.26 -1.27
N SER A 68 0.90 7.13 -1.51
CA SER A 68 0.87 8.47 -0.95
C SER A 68 -0.45 8.76 -0.25
N ALA A 69 -0.40 9.62 0.77
CA ALA A 69 -1.55 10.20 1.44
C ALA A 69 -1.59 11.70 1.13
N GLN A 70 -2.77 12.19 0.75
CA GLN A 70 -3.05 13.61 0.55
C GLN A 70 -3.94 14.11 1.69
N PHE A 71 -3.69 15.35 2.08
CA PHE A 71 -4.35 15.97 3.21
C PHE A 71 -5.00 17.31 2.83
N GLY A 72 -6.20 17.54 3.34
CA GLY A 72 -6.97 18.77 3.20
C GLY A 72 -6.51 19.89 4.13
N GLY A 73 -7.22 21.02 4.07
CA GLY A 73 -6.86 22.26 4.76
C GLY A 73 -6.65 22.09 6.28
N GLY A 74 -5.53 22.61 6.79
CA GLY A 74 -5.17 22.59 8.21
C GLY A 74 -4.18 21.48 8.61
N HIS A 75 -3.90 20.51 7.73
CA HIS A 75 -2.79 19.58 7.93
C HIS A 75 -1.51 20.25 7.44
N GLY A 76 -0.52 20.48 8.32
CA GLY A 76 0.72 21.20 8.00
C GLY A 76 1.60 20.55 6.90
N ILE A 77 1.15 19.43 6.33
CA ILE A 77 1.77 18.69 5.23
C ILE A 77 0.67 18.38 4.21
N ALA A 78 0.83 18.82 2.96
CA ALA A 78 -0.15 18.57 1.90
C ALA A 78 -0.15 17.11 1.39
N GLN A 79 1.02 16.48 1.36
CA GLN A 79 1.18 15.11 0.87
C GLN A 79 2.35 14.40 1.56
N ARG A 80 2.19 13.09 1.81
CA ARG A 80 3.27 12.20 2.22
C ARG A 80 3.34 11.01 1.28
N VAL A 81 4.54 10.67 0.81
CA VAL A 81 4.79 9.56 -0.13
C VAL A 81 5.74 8.58 0.52
N ILE A 82 5.47 7.28 0.36
CA ILE A 82 6.37 6.20 0.73
C ILE A 82 6.50 5.20 -0.43
N GLY A 83 7.66 4.56 -0.53
CA GLY A 83 8.00 3.72 -1.68
C GLY A 83 8.50 4.53 -2.88
N LEU A 84 8.91 3.80 -3.93
CA LEU A 84 9.72 4.27 -5.06
C LEU A 84 10.72 5.39 -4.70
N GLN A 85 11.76 5.01 -3.96
CA GLN A 85 12.96 5.84 -3.78
C GLN A 85 13.66 6.08 -5.13
N LYS A 86 14.11 7.32 -5.32
CA LYS A 86 14.74 7.94 -6.50
C LYS A 86 15.97 7.20 -7.07
N GLU A 87 16.43 6.12 -6.45
CA GLU A 87 17.73 5.49 -6.73
C GLU A 87 17.69 4.18 -7.53
N SER A 88 16.53 3.58 -7.79
CA SER A 88 16.43 2.54 -8.83
C SER A 88 16.04 3.17 -10.18
N ASP A 89 17.00 3.82 -10.80
CA ASP A 89 17.27 3.87 -12.25
C ASP A 89 16.12 3.67 -13.26
N GLY A 90 14.99 4.38 -13.08
CA GLY A 90 14.01 4.64 -14.16
C GLY A 90 12.54 4.79 -13.76
N GLY A 91 12.16 4.55 -12.51
CA GLY A 91 10.77 4.71 -12.07
C GLY A 91 10.43 6.16 -11.71
N VAL A 92 9.89 6.93 -12.64
CA VAL A 92 9.23 8.22 -12.32
C VAL A 92 7.81 7.92 -11.83
N TRP A 93 7.36 8.56 -10.75
CA TRP A 93 5.93 8.54 -10.38
C TRP A 93 5.15 9.20 -11.52
N ARG A 94 4.47 8.38 -12.32
CA ARG A 94 3.62 8.85 -13.41
C ARG A 94 2.17 8.76 -13.01
N GLU A 95 1.44 9.85 -13.23
CA GLU A 95 0.02 9.95 -12.92
C GLU A 95 -0.80 8.88 -13.67
N GLU A 96 -0.40 8.52 -14.90
CA GLU A 96 -1.01 7.44 -15.70
C GLU A 96 -0.97 6.06 -15.03
N ASN A 97 -0.10 5.86 -14.03
CA ASN A 97 0.06 4.63 -13.26
C ASN A 97 -0.41 4.79 -11.80
N SER A 98 -1.12 5.88 -11.52
CA SER A 98 -1.60 6.21 -10.18
C SER A 98 -3.08 5.88 -10.08
N SER A 99 -3.48 5.29 -8.96
CA SER A 99 -4.86 4.92 -8.69
C SER A 99 -5.26 5.47 -7.32
N HIS A 100 -6.23 6.38 -7.34
CA HIS A 100 -6.64 7.19 -6.18
C HIS A 100 -7.87 6.62 -5.50
N PHE A 101 -7.83 6.62 -4.18
CA PHE A 101 -8.95 6.34 -3.30
C PHE A 101 -9.29 7.60 -2.50
N GLU A 102 -10.28 8.33 -2.99
CA GLU A 102 -10.79 9.52 -2.31
C GLU A 102 -11.50 9.13 -1.01
N ILE A 103 -11.20 9.82 0.09
CA ILE A 103 -11.76 9.59 1.42
C ILE A 103 -12.34 10.90 1.93
N ASP A 104 -13.60 10.88 2.38
CA ASP A 104 -14.25 12.04 2.98
C ASP A 104 -13.87 12.20 4.46
N GLY A 105 -12.57 12.43 4.73
CA GLY A 105 -12.06 12.68 6.08
C GLY A 105 -12.83 13.78 6.81
N PRO A 106 -13.09 14.95 6.20
CA PRO A 106 -13.83 16.03 6.84
C PRO A 106 -15.25 15.61 7.26
N GLY A 107 -15.94 14.84 6.41
CA GLY A 107 -17.25 14.26 6.72
C GLY A 107 -17.21 13.06 7.68
N GLY A 108 -16.05 12.69 8.22
CA GLY A 108 -15.92 11.61 9.21
C GLY A 108 -15.78 10.22 8.59
N GLU A 109 -15.39 10.13 7.33
CA GLU A 109 -14.98 8.85 6.76
C GLU A 109 -13.54 8.49 7.16
N TYR A 110 -13.32 7.26 7.56
CA TYR A 110 -12.00 6.75 7.93
C TYR A 110 -11.85 5.27 7.56
N LEU A 111 -10.60 4.81 7.49
CA LEU A 111 -10.28 3.41 7.28
C LEU A 111 -10.55 2.61 8.55
N ASN A 112 -11.37 1.56 8.43
CA ASN A 112 -11.65 0.62 9.52
C ASN A 112 -11.02 -0.76 9.30
N GLU A 113 -10.70 -1.11 8.05
CA GLU A 113 -10.05 -2.38 7.73
C GLU A 113 -8.96 -2.25 6.66
N ILE A 114 -7.93 -3.09 6.83
CA ILE A 114 -6.87 -3.32 5.85
C ILE A 114 -6.80 -4.82 5.58
N SER A 115 -6.79 -5.23 4.31
CA SER A 115 -6.51 -6.62 3.93
C SER A 115 -5.30 -6.72 3.01
N VAL A 116 -4.50 -7.76 3.20
CA VAL A 116 -3.32 -8.06 2.37
C VAL A 116 -3.50 -9.41 1.68
N ASN A 117 -3.24 -9.47 0.38
CA ASN A 117 -3.29 -10.72 -0.39
C ASN A 117 -1.98 -11.51 -0.19
N LEU A 118 -2.08 -12.67 0.47
CA LEU A 118 -0.96 -13.56 0.81
C LEU A 118 -0.73 -14.68 -0.21
N SER A 119 -1.52 -14.77 -1.27
CA SER A 119 -1.38 -15.82 -2.28
C SER A 119 -0.07 -15.76 -3.05
N ASN A 120 0.61 -14.62 -3.04
CA ASN A 120 1.93 -14.44 -3.61
C ASN A 120 2.96 -14.08 -2.54
N LYS A 121 4.19 -14.55 -2.72
CA LYS A 121 5.34 -14.16 -1.88
C LYS A 121 6.38 -13.44 -2.74
N PRO A 122 6.59 -12.12 -2.55
CA PRO A 122 5.93 -11.23 -1.58
C PRO A 122 4.48 -10.86 -1.95
N PRO A 123 3.68 -10.33 -0.99
CA PRO A 123 2.29 -9.93 -1.20
C PRO A 123 2.12 -9.01 -2.41
N ASN A 124 0.97 -9.12 -3.09
CA ASN A 124 0.72 -8.38 -4.33
C ASN A 124 -0.65 -7.71 -4.41
N GLY A 125 -1.43 -7.73 -3.34
CA GLY A 125 -2.71 -7.02 -3.24
C GLY A 125 -2.85 -6.33 -1.89
N LEU A 126 -3.36 -5.10 -1.90
CA LEU A 126 -3.73 -4.33 -0.72
C LEU A 126 -5.17 -3.87 -0.91
N LYS A 127 -6.05 -4.24 0.02
CA LYS A 127 -7.43 -3.78 0.08
C LYS A 127 -7.63 -2.91 1.30
N LEU A 128 -8.37 -1.82 1.12
CA LEU A 128 -8.81 -0.92 2.16
C LEU A 128 -10.33 -0.95 2.24
N ARG A 129 -10.88 -0.82 3.44
CA ARG A 129 -12.31 -0.55 3.65
C ARG A 129 -12.50 0.62 4.61
N THR A 130 -13.53 1.42 4.36
CA THR A 130 -13.91 2.53 5.25
C THR A 130 -15.07 2.16 6.16
N ASN A 131 -15.28 2.95 7.21
CA ASN A 131 -16.47 2.90 8.07
C ASN A 131 -17.80 3.10 7.31
N ARG A 132 -17.76 3.50 6.03
CA ARG A 132 -18.91 3.63 5.13
C ARG A 132 -19.03 2.46 4.13
N ASN A 133 -18.34 1.34 4.40
CA ASN A 133 -18.31 0.15 3.54
C ASN A 133 -17.81 0.40 2.11
N ARG A 134 -17.05 1.48 1.86
CA ARG A 134 -16.38 1.67 0.57
C ARG A 134 -15.10 0.87 0.57
N GLU A 135 -14.90 0.08 -0.47
CA GLU A 135 -13.69 -0.72 -0.66
C GLU A 135 -12.83 -0.15 -1.78
N PHE A 136 -11.51 -0.29 -1.61
CA PHE A 136 -10.55 0.03 -2.65
C PHE A 136 -9.43 -0.98 -2.67
N ILE A 137 -8.98 -1.40 -3.86
CA ILE A 137 -7.95 -2.43 -4.00
C ILE A 137 -6.85 -1.96 -4.94
N TRP A 138 -5.60 -2.04 -4.49
CA TRP A 138 -4.44 -1.98 -5.36
C TRP A 138 -3.85 -3.37 -5.58
N GLY A 139 -3.35 -3.60 -6.80
CA GLY A 139 -2.65 -4.82 -7.16
C GLY A 139 -3.57 -5.98 -7.57
N ASP A 140 -3.11 -7.20 -7.33
CA ASP A 140 -3.80 -8.42 -7.71
C ASP A 140 -4.99 -8.74 -6.79
N HIS A 141 -6.17 -8.78 -7.39
CA HIS A 141 -7.45 -8.92 -6.73
C HIS A 141 -8.26 -10.11 -7.23
N GLN A 142 -7.77 -10.87 -8.22
CA GLN A 142 -8.61 -11.82 -8.96
C GLN A 142 -8.91 -13.09 -8.17
N THR A 143 -7.96 -13.58 -7.36
CA THR A 143 -8.14 -14.72 -6.45
C THR A 143 -7.08 -14.67 -5.34
N GLY A 144 -7.40 -15.17 -4.15
CA GLY A 144 -6.37 -15.43 -3.15
C GLY A 144 -6.82 -15.52 -1.70
N VAL A 145 -5.86 -15.83 -0.83
CA VAL A 145 -6.01 -15.81 0.62
C VAL A 145 -5.72 -14.40 1.09
N TRP A 146 -6.75 -13.75 1.63
CA TRP A 146 -6.65 -12.42 2.22
C TRP A 146 -6.52 -12.53 3.73
N GLU A 147 -5.50 -11.88 4.27
CA GLU A 147 -5.41 -11.62 5.71
C GLU A 147 -6.01 -10.24 5.96
N THR A 148 -7.08 -10.18 6.74
CA THR A 148 -7.79 -8.93 7.05
C THR A 148 -7.51 -8.55 8.50
N PHE A 149 -7.22 -7.28 8.69
CA PHE A 149 -7.15 -6.64 9.98
C PHE A 149 -8.23 -5.58 10.09
N GLN A 150 -8.97 -5.66 11.18
CA GLN A 150 -9.90 -4.63 11.61
C GLN A 150 -9.35 -4.04 12.91
N ALA A 151 -9.46 -2.72 13.05
CA ALA A 151 -9.06 -2.08 14.30
C ALA A 151 -9.88 -2.67 15.48
N PRO A 152 -9.27 -2.90 16.65
CA PRO A 152 -10.00 -3.27 17.85
C PRO A 152 -11.10 -2.27 18.19
N GLU A 153 -12.10 -2.70 18.97
CA GLU A 153 -13.13 -1.82 19.49
C GLU A 153 -12.50 -0.61 20.22
N GLY A 154 -12.99 0.60 19.92
CA GLY A 154 -12.47 1.86 20.45
C GLY A 154 -11.16 2.36 19.80
N GLU A 155 -10.58 1.63 18.85
CA GLU A 155 -9.42 2.05 18.08
C GLU A 155 -9.75 2.30 16.60
N ILE A 156 -8.94 3.13 15.94
CA ILE A 156 -9.05 3.44 14.52
C ILE A 156 -7.72 3.21 13.83
N ILE A 157 -7.75 2.82 12.56
CA ILE A 157 -6.56 2.75 11.72
C ILE A 157 -6.10 4.17 11.34
N VAL A 158 -4.94 4.54 11.86
CA VAL A 158 -4.36 5.89 11.73
C VAL A 158 -3.16 5.95 10.79
N GLY A 159 -2.71 4.80 10.32
CA GLY A 159 -1.55 4.72 9.46
C GLY A 159 -1.24 3.28 9.08
N MET A 160 -0.18 3.16 8.29
CA MET A 160 0.42 1.88 7.94
C MET A 160 1.93 2.03 7.84
N ILE A 161 2.65 0.94 8.09
CA ILE A 161 4.09 0.83 7.84
C ILE A 161 4.25 -0.11 6.67
N LEU A 162 4.95 0.32 5.62
CA LEU A 162 5.22 -0.52 4.46
C LEU A 162 6.72 -0.65 4.24
N THR A 163 7.10 -1.80 3.67
CA THR A 163 8.44 -2.00 3.12
C THR A 163 8.34 -2.29 1.64
N PHE A 164 9.21 -1.65 0.86
CA PHE A 164 9.27 -1.83 -0.60
C PHE A 164 10.63 -2.39 -1.02
N GLY A 165 10.71 -3.69 -1.31
CA GLY A 165 11.99 -4.38 -1.58
C GLY A 165 12.63 -4.07 -2.94
N LYS A 166 13.96 -4.33 -3.05
CA LYS A 166 14.71 -4.28 -4.32
C LYS A 166 14.06 -5.13 -5.41
N GLY A 167 14.23 -4.64 -6.63
CA GLY A 167 13.18 -4.71 -7.62
C GLY A 167 12.89 -6.05 -8.28
N VAL A 168 11.78 -6.08 -9.01
CA VAL A 168 11.29 -7.21 -9.79
C VAL A 168 11.18 -6.80 -11.26
N GLY A 169 11.30 -7.76 -12.18
CA GLY A 169 11.42 -7.49 -13.62
C GLY A 169 12.84 -7.12 -14.01
N ARG A 170 13.58 -8.09 -14.58
CA ARG A 170 14.95 -7.89 -15.07
C ARG A 170 14.88 -7.39 -16.51
N LEU A 171 15.52 -6.26 -16.81
CA LEU A 171 15.78 -5.88 -18.20
C LEU A 171 16.76 -6.89 -18.81
N ILE A 172 16.37 -7.52 -19.92
CA ILE A 172 17.27 -8.37 -20.70
C ILE A 172 18.43 -7.50 -21.18
N GLY A 173 19.67 -7.91 -20.89
CA GLY A 173 20.88 -7.23 -21.33
C GLY A 173 21.54 -6.28 -20.32
N ASN A 174 20.88 -5.92 -19.21
CA ASN A 174 21.45 -4.94 -18.27
C ASN A 174 21.42 -5.31 -16.78
N ASN A 175 20.94 -6.50 -16.40
CA ASN A 175 20.81 -6.98 -15.00
C ASN A 175 20.08 -6.05 -14.01
N LYS A 176 19.52 -4.94 -14.48
CA LYS A 176 18.82 -3.96 -13.68
C LYS A 176 17.37 -4.40 -13.46
N TYR A 177 16.94 -4.22 -12.23
CA TYR A 177 15.55 -4.42 -11.83
C TYR A 177 14.76 -3.13 -12.09
N THR A 178 13.55 -3.23 -12.61
CA THR A 178 12.83 -2.05 -13.12
C THR A 178 11.93 -1.37 -12.10
N ARG A 179 11.59 -2.01 -10.98
CA ARG A 179 10.61 -1.49 -10.02
C ARG A 179 10.70 -2.13 -8.65
N THR A 180 10.39 -1.41 -7.59
CA THR A 180 10.22 -1.94 -6.23
C THR A 180 8.90 -2.70 -6.08
N LYS A 181 8.78 -3.55 -5.04
CA LYS A 181 7.54 -4.26 -4.72
C LYS A 181 7.30 -4.29 -3.22
N MET A 182 6.06 -4.08 -2.77
CA MET A 182 5.66 -4.24 -1.37
C MET A 182 6.10 -5.62 -0.83
N ARG A 183 6.75 -5.66 0.33
CA ARG A 183 7.26 -6.88 0.97
C ARG A 183 6.51 -7.22 2.25
N SER A 184 6.18 -6.21 3.04
CA SER A 184 5.39 -6.32 4.25
C SER A 184 4.52 -5.09 4.44
N LEU A 185 3.48 -5.26 5.25
CA LEU A 185 2.63 -4.18 5.72
C LEU A 185 2.37 -4.36 7.21
N SER A 186 2.29 -3.28 7.96
CA SER A 186 1.71 -3.26 9.30
C SER A 186 0.64 -2.19 9.36
N ALA A 187 -0.46 -2.44 10.07
CA ALA A 187 -1.44 -1.42 10.40
C ALA A 187 -1.03 -0.70 11.68
N LEU A 188 -1.30 0.60 11.75
CA LEU A 188 -1.13 1.42 12.96
C LEU A 188 -2.51 1.81 13.47
N THR A 189 -2.78 1.55 14.75
CA THR A 189 -4.05 1.91 15.40
C THR A 189 -3.85 2.81 16.61
N MET A 190 -4.85 3.65 16.88
CA MET A 190 -4.91 4.51 18.06
C MET A 190 -6.34 4.66 18.59
N PRO A 191 -6.52 4.80 19.92
CA PRO A 191 -7.77 5.26 20.49
C PRO A 191 -7.89 6.76 20.24
N LEU A 192 -8.78 7.14 19.33
CA LEU A 192 -9.03 8.56 19.00
C LEU A 192 -10.36 9.07 19.57
N GLY A 193 -11.09 8.26 20.35
CA GLY A 193 -12.32 8.70 21.03
C GLY A 193 -13.44 9.14 20.08
N ILE A 194 -13.41 8.72 18.82
CA ILE A 194 -14.48 9.02 17.87
C ILE A 194 -15.71 8.27 18.34
N ALA A 195 -16.71 9.00 18.80
CA ALA A 195 -18.00 8.43 19.15
C ALA A 195 -18.56 7.74 17.90
N ASP A 196 -18.81 6.43 18.01
CA ASP A 196 -19.70 5.75 17.09
C ASP A 196 -21.02 6.54 17.14
N GLY A 197 -21.43 7.10 16.00
CA GLY A 197 -22.66 7.87 15.94
C GLY A 197 -23.84 7.00 16.34
N ASP A 198 -24.63 7.48 17.31
CA ASP A 198 -25.96 6.95 17.67
C ASP A 198 -26.90 6.86 16.45
#